data_AF-A0A1I3SMZ6-F1
#
_entry.id   AF-A0A1I3SMZ6-F1
#
_cell.length_a   1.000
_cell.length_b   1.000
_cell.length_c   1.000
_cell.angle_alpha   90.00
_cell.angle_beta   90.00
_cell.angle_gamma   90.00
#
_symmetry.space_group_name_H-M   'P 1'
#
loop_
_entity.id
_entity.type
_entity.pdbx_description
1 polymer ?
#
loop_
_entity_poly.entity_id
_entity_poly.type
_entity_poly.pdbx_seq_one_letter_code
_entity_poly.pdbx_strand_id
1 'polypeptide(L)'
;MHTSPSIRKVFEGVGTRHEMHRLFNRHRSDPAMAEGEGQQLFVGAWFEINEREHDYVLEILPPLFMRADMFAMREFMTGNVTSIFFALAIDGRRRWFHGYCDLSDRLSPERMKAAIIERESRPLRAMTRDERLEHIWSSTHDDYRGYAGERWPQAIRGRRTVLVYAGQSGTVLKLLADLTEAEIAAKLPVQFRHLPETVPA
;
A
#
# COMPACT_ATOMS: atom_id res chain seq x y z
N MET A 1 -19.54 -9.56 -12.90
CA MET A 1 -18.58 -8.50 -13.30
C MET A 1 -17.54 -8.42 -12.20
N HIS A 2 -16.34 -8.95 -12.40
CA HIS A 2 -15.25 -8.72 -11.46
C HIS A 2 -14.81 -7.27 -11.66
N THR A 3 -15.20 -6.38 -10.74
CA THR A 3 -14.62 -5.04 -10.65
C THR A 3 -13.11 -5.21 -10.53
N SER A 4 -12.36 -4.70 -11.49
CA SER A 4 -10.90 -4.68 -11.40
C SER A 4 -10.51 -4.04 -10.07
N PRO A 5 -9.66 -4.69 -9.27
CA PRO A 5 -9.25 -4.14 -7.99
C PRO A 5 -8.58 -2.77 -8.21
N SER A 6 -8.87 -1.82 -7.31
CA SER A 6 -8.30 -0.48 -7.43
C SER A 6 -6.78 -0.53 -7.24
N ILE A 7 -6.06 -0.06 -8.26
CA ILE A 7 -4.62 0.13 -8.19
C ILE A 7 -4.37 1.33 -7.26
N ARG A 8 -3.65 1.11 -6.16
CA ARG A 8 -3.52 2.08 -5.07
C ARG A 8 -2.11 2.11 -4.49
N LYS A 9 -1.59 3.32 -4.28
CA LYS A 9 -0.34 3.53 -3.58
C LYS A 9 -0.58 3.33 -2.09
N VAL A 10 0.17 2.41 -1.47
CA VAL A 10 -0.06 2.04 -0.06
C VAL A 10 0.93 2.65 0.92
N PHE A 11 1.97 3.30 0.41
CA PHE A 11 2.99 3.96 1.20
C PHE A 11 3.60 5.11 0.40
N GLU A 12 3.66 6.30 0.99
CA GLU A 12 4.32 7.47 0.43
C GLU A 12 5.78 7.56 0.87
N GLY A 13 6.66 7.84 -0.09
CA GLY A 13 8.12 7.80 0.10
C GLY A 13 8.75 6.45 -0.31
N VAL A 14 10.07 6.38 -0.15
CA VAL A 14 10.88 5.19 -0.47
C VAL A 14 10.97 4.30 0.76
N GLY A 15 10.41 3.10 0.69
CA GLY A 15 10.45 2.14 1.79
C GLY A 15 11.87 1.68 2.10
N THR A 16 12.27 1.76 3.36
CA THR A 16 13.43 1.06 3.92
C THR A 16 13.19 -0.44 3.97
N ARG A 17 14.23 -1.26 4.15
CA ARG A 17 14.11 -2.72 4.33
C ARG A 17 13.13 -3.10 5.45
N HIS A 18 13.18 -2.36 6.55
CA HIS A 18 12.31 -2.61 7.68
C HIS A 18 10.84 -2.27 7.36
N GLU A 19 10.60 -1.17 6.66
CA GLU A 19 9.26 -0.80 6.20
C GLU A 19 8.73 -1.78 5.15
N MET A 20 9.57 -2.24 4.22
CA MET A 20 9.22 -3.27 3.24
C MET A 20 8.76 -4.56 3.92
N HIS A 21 9.48 -5.04 4.95
CA HIS A 21 9.03 -6.18 5.75
C HIS A 21 7.65 -5.94 6.40
N ARG A 22 7.37 -4.73 6.91
CA ARG A 22 6.04 -4.40 7.46
C ARG A 22 4.98 -4.33 6.38
N LEU A 23 5.30 -3.77 5.21
CA LEU A 23 4.39 -3.62 4.07
C LEU A 23 3.99 -4.99 3.51
N PHE A 24 4.94 -5.92 3.43
CA PHE A 24 4.69 -7.30 3.04
C PHE A 24 3.76 -8.04 3.99
N ASN A 25 3.85 -7.72 5.28
CA ASN A 25 3.06 -8.34 6.34
C ASN A 25 1.89 -7.46 6.80
N ARG A 26 1.52 -6.40 6.06
CA ARG A 26 0.57 -5.37 6.54
C ARG A 26 -0.85 -5.87 6.83
N HIS A 27 -1.17 -7.07 6.34
CA HIS A 27 -2.48 -7.73 6.49
C HIS A 27 -2.42 -9.00 7.35
N ARG A 28 -1.29 -9.31 8.00
CA ARG A 28 -1.07 -10.58 8.72
C ARG A 28 -2.11 -10.91 9.81
N SER A 29 -2.81 -9.90 10.34
CA SER A 29 -3.82 -10.04 11.38
C SER A 29 -5.25 -10.16 10.85
N ASP A 30 -5.45 -10.13 9.53
CA ASP A 30 -6.75 -10.37 8.91
C ASP A 30 -7.08 -11.88 8.93
N PRO A 31 -8.27 -12.29 9.40
CA PRO A 31 -8.68 -13.69 9.37
C PRO A 31 -8.59 -14.36 7.99
N ALA A 32 -8.84 -13.60 6.91
CA ALA A 32 -8.75 -14.11 5.54
C ALA A 32 -7.34 -14.57 5.16
N MET A 33 -6.30 -14.12 5.89
CA MET A 33 -4.93 -14.61 5.69
C MET A 33 -4.75 -16.05 6.15
N ALA A 34 -5.38 -16.44 7.26
CA ALA A 34 -5.30 -17.81 7.78
C ALA A 34 -6.04 -18.80 6.86
N GLU A 35 -7.10 -18.33 6.20
CA GLU A 35 -7.94 -19.12 5.30
C GLU A 35 -7.39 -19.17 3.86
N GLY A 36 -6.33 -18.42 3.56
CA GLY A 36 -5.75 -18.34 2.21
C GLY A 36 -6.58 -17.52 1.22
N GLU A 37 -7.60 -16.80 1.69
CA GLU A 37 -8.55 -16.02 0.89
C GLU A 37 -8.20 -14.51 0.83
N GLY A 38 -7.04 -14.12 1.34
CA GLY A 38 -6.59 -12.72 1.46
C GLY A 38 -6.26 -11.99 0.15
N GLN A 39 -6.51 -12.57 -1.03
CA GLN A 39 -6.11 -12.00 -2.33
C GLN A 39 -6.56 -10.55 -2.53
N GLN A 40 -7.78 -10.23 -2.09
CA GLN A 40 -8.39 -8.91 -2.22
C GLN A 40 -7.68 -7.83 -1.39
N LEU A 41 -6.95 -8.24 -0.35
CA LEU A 41 -6.21 -7.33 0.53
C LEU A 41 -4.97 -6.77 -0.16
N PHE A 42 -4.32 -7.56 -1.01
CA PHE A 42 -3.06 -7.20 -1.66
C PHE A 42 -3.23 -6.68 -3.08
N VAL A 43 -4.09 -7.31 -3.88
CA VAL A 43 -4.15 -7.03 -5.32
C VAL A 43 -4.31 -5.53 -5.62
N GLY A 44 -3.48 -5.01 -6.52
CA GLY A 44 -3.48 -3.59 -6.89
C GLY A 44 -2.70 -2.67 -5.94
N ALA A 45 -2.23 -3.14 -4.78
CA ALA A 45 -1.39 -2.33 -3.90
C ALA A 45 0.05 -2.22 -4.42
N TRP A 46 0.64 -1.03 -4.34
CA TRP A 46 2.04 -0.78 -4.70
C TRP A 46 2.70 0.29 -3.84
N PHE A 47 4.03 0.28 -3.81
CA PHE A 47 4.86 1.29 -3.13
C PHE A 47 6.27 1.38 -3.73
N GLU A 48 6.97 2.47 -3.45
CA GLU A 48 8.36 2.66 -3.90
C GLU A 48 9.35 2.01 -2.91
N ILE A 49 10.42 1.44 -3.46
CA ILE A 49 11.55 0.85 -2.73
C ILE A 49 12.86 1.41 -3.27
N ASN A 50 13.96 1.15 -2.58
CA ASN A 50 15.28 1.50 -3.08
C ASN A 50 15.85 0.40 -3.99
N GLU A 51 16.82 0.76 -4.82
CA GLU A 51 17.53 -0.14 -5.75
C GLU A 51 18.13 -1.36 -5.03
N ARG A 52 18.76 -1.16 -3.87
CA ARG A 52 19.39 -2.24 -3.12
C ARG A 52 18.40 -3.32 -2.71
N GLU A 53 17.20 -2.95 -2.26
CA GLU A 53 16.17 -3.94 -1.89
C GLU A 53 15.54 -4.61 -3.12
N HIS A 54 15.41 -3.89 -4.24
CA HIS A 54 14.99 -4.47 -5.51
C HIS A 54 15.97 -5.56 -5.97
N ASP A 55 17.27 -5.22 -6.01
CA ASP A 55 18.31 -6.13 -6.49
C ASP A 55 18.53 -7.29 -5.53
N TYR A 56 18.49 -7.02 -4.22
CA TYR A 56 18.57 -8.06 -3.19
C TYR A 56 17.50 -9.13 -3.39
N VAL A 57 16.25 -8.75 -3.65
CA VAL A 57 15.17 -9.71 -3.86
C VAL A 57 15.37 -10.52 -5.14
N LEU A 58 15.90 -9.90 -6.20
CA LEU A 58 16.21 -10.60 -7.44
C LEU A 58 17.30 -11.67 -7.25
N GLU A 59 18.26 -11.43 -6.36
CA GLU A 59 19.37 -12.34 -6.07
C GLU A 59 18.98 -13.52 -5.15
N ILE A 60 17.89 -13.42 -4.39
CA ILE A 60 17.48 -14.46 -3.43
C ILE A 60 17.00 -15.73 -4.14
N LEU A 61 16.13 -15.60 -5.14
CA LEU A 61 15.54 -16.73 -5.86
C LEU A 61 15.28 -16.38 -7.33
N PRO A 62 15.41 -17.35 -8.26
CA PRO A 62 15.10 -17.11 -9.67
C PRO A 62 13.65 -16.63 -9.85
N PRO A 63 13.41 -15.55 -10.59
CA PRO A 63 12.06 -15.02 -10.77
C PRO A 63 11.19 -15.98 -11.59
N LEU A 64 9.88 -15.90 -11.39
CA LEU A 64 8.88 -16.62 -12.17
C LEU A 64 8.94 -16.20 -13.66
N PHE A 65 9.07 -14.91 -13.90
CA PHE A 65 9.42 -14.34 -15.19
C PHE A 65 10.20 -13.05 -14.99
N MET A 66 10.96 -12.66 -16.02
CA MET A 66 11.64 -11.37 -16.10
C MET A 66 11.35 -10.72 -17.44
N ARG A 67 11.11 -9.40 -17.42
CA ARG A 67 11.02 -8.50 -18.57
C ARG A 67 12.01 -7.35 -18.35
N ALA A 68 12.17 -6.49 -19.36
CA ALA A 68 13.18 -5.44 -19.35
C ALA A 68 13.14 -4.52 -18.12
N ASP A 69 11.96 -4.24 -17.58
CA ASP A 69 11.74 -3.29 -16.50
C ASP A 69 10.95 -3.85 -15.31
N MET A 70 10.74 -5.18 -15.27
CA MET A 70 10.04 -5.83 -14.17
C MET A 70 10.38 -7.32 -14.05
N PHE A 71 10.21 -7.87 -12.85
CA PHE A 71 10.24 -9.31 -12.61
C PHE A 71 9.19 -9.74 -11.58
N ALA A 72 8.78 -10.99 -11.65
CA ALA A 72 7.80 -11.59 -10.73
C ALA A 72 8.45 -12.58 -9.77
N MET A 73 8.06 -12.54 -8.51
CA MET A 73 8.44 -13.56 -7.53
C MET A 73 7.70 -14.88 -7.80
N ARG A 74 8.38 -15.99 -7.48
CA ARG A 74 7.78 -17.33 -7.54
C ARG A 74 6.81 -17.59 -6.39
N GLU A 75 7.04 -16.96 -5.25
CA GLU A 75 6.20 -17.07 -4.07
C GLU A 75 4.92 -16.25 -4.25
N PHE A 76 3.79 -16.96 -4.29
CA PHE A 76 2.47 -16.33 -4.28
C PHE A 76 2.08 -15.95 -2.85
N MET A 77 1.48 -14.77 -2.69
CA MET A 77 0.97 -14.31 -1.40
C MET A 77 -0.27 -15.10 -0.99
N THR A 78 -1.21 -15.23 -1.94
CA THR A 78 -2.52 -15.90 -1.77
C THR A 78 -3.16 -16.03 -3.16
N GLY A 79 -3.71 -17.19 -3.48
CA GLY A 79 -4.25 -17.49 -4.81
C GLY A 79 -3.22 -17.21 -5.92
N ASN A 80 -3.62 -16.39 -6.90
CA ASN A 80 -2.79 -16.01 -8.05
C ASN A 80 -2.07 -14.65 -7.88
N VAL A 81 -2.13 -14.06 -6.68
CA VAL A 81 -1.50 -12.77 -6.40
C VAL A 81 -0.04 -12.98 -6.00
N THR A 82 0.88 -12.36 -6.73
CA THR A 82 2.32 -12.37 -6.43
C THR A 82 2.92 -10.97 -6.40
N SER A 83 4.13 -10.87 -5.84
CA SER A 83 4.96 -9.68 -5.86
C SER A 83 5.59 -9.48 -7.23
N ILE A 84 5.40 -8.30 -7.81
CA ILE A 84 6.09 -7.81 -9.00
C ILE A 84 6.98 -6.65 -8.58
N PHE A 85 8.23 -6.70 -9.01
CA PHE A 85 9.20 -5.64 -8.80
C PHE A 85 9.43 -4.91 -10.13
N PHE A 86 9.55 -3.59 -10.08
CA PHE A 86 9.70 -2.74 -11.25
C PHE A 86 10.94 -1.85 -11.13
N ALA A 87 11.64 -1.63 -12.25
CA ALA A 87 12.72 -0.67 -12.40
C ALA A 87 12.35 0.33 -13.51
N LEU A 88 11.69 1.42 -13.14
CA LEU A 88 11.04 2.35 -14.07
C LEU A 88 11.85 3.64 -14.24
N ALA A 89 11.84 4.19 -15.45
CA ALA A 89 12.35 5.53 -15.73
C ALA A 89 11.20 6.55 -15.61
N ILE A 90 11.28 7.44 -14.63
CA ILE A 90 10.27 8.47 -14.33
C ILE A 90 10.99 9.79 -14.12
N ASP A 91 10.57 10.83 -14.84
CA ASP A 91 11.16 12.17 -14.80
C ASP A 91 12.69 12.16 -15.00
N GLY A 92 13.17 11.33 -15.94
CA GLY A 92 14.60 11.20 -16.26
C GLY A 92 15.43 10.41 -15.24
N ARG A 93 14.81 9.86 -14.19
CA ARG A 93 15.49 9.09 -13.14
C ARG A 93 14.99 7.66 -13.09
N ARG A 94 15.90 6.72 -12.85
CA ARG A 94 15.53 5.35 -12.52
C ARG A 94 15.01 5.29 -11.07
N ARG A 95 13.88 4.63 -10.87
CA ARG A 95 13.19 4.44 -9.59
C ARG A 95 12.67 3.00 -9.51
N TRP A 96 12.52 2.47 -8.31
CA TRP A 96 12.19 1.06 -8.10
C TRP A 96 10.92 0.92 -7.28
N PHE A 97 10.08 -0.04 -7.67
CA PHE A 97 8.77 -0.21 -7.08
C PHE A 97 8.48 -1.68 -6.82
N HIS A 98 7.58 -1.89 -5.87
CA HIS A 98 6.93 -3.17 -5.62
C HIS A 98 5.44 -3.01 -5.85
N GLY A 99 4.80 -4.00 -6.47
CA GLY A 99 3.35 -4.07 -6.59
C GLY A 99 2.82 -5.50 -6.54
N TYR A 100 1.61 -5.66 -6.02
CA TYR A 100 0.91 -6.95 -5.99
C TYR A 100 -0.01 -7.11 -7.19
N CYS A 101 0.26 -8.11 -8.02
CA CYS A 101 -0.46 -8.36 -9.26
C CYS A 101 -1.10 -9.77 -9.24
N ASP A 102 -2.35 -9.85 -9.68
CA ASP A 102 -3.04 -11.12 -9.93
C ASP A 102 -2.64 -11.64 -11.31
N LEU A 103 -1.88 -12.74 -11.37
CA LEU A 103 -1.39 -13.30 -12.63
C LEU A 103 -2.42 -14.10 -13.42
N SER A 104 -3.62 -14.33 -12.86
CA SER A 104 -4.74 -14.82 -13.68
C SER A 104 -5.17 -13.77 -14.72
N ASP A 105 -4.97 -12.48 -14.41
CA ASP A 105 -5.06 -11.39 -15.36
C ASP A 105 -3.68 -11.03 -15.92
N ARG A 106 -3.42 -11.48 -17.14
CA ARG A 106 -2.13 -11.29 -17.83
C ARG A 106 -1.72 -9.83 -18.01
N LEU A 107 -2.66 -8.88 -17.96
CA LEU A 107 -2.41 -7.46 -18.12
C LEU A 107 -2.21 -6.73 -16.77
N SER A 108 -2.35 -7.42 -15.64
CA SER A 108 -2.22 -6.79 -14.32
C SER A 108 -0.85 -6.13 -14.07
N PRO A 109 0.32 -6.71 -14.48
CA PRO A 109 1.61 -6.04 -14.26
C PRO A 109 1.77 -4.79 -15.12
N GLU A 110 1.30 -4.82 -16.37
CA GLU A 110 1.39 -3.66 -17.27
C GLU A 110 0.47 -2.51 -16.83
N ARG A 111 -0.75 -2.83 -16.35
CA ARG A 111 -1.64 -1.80 -15.77
C ARG A 111 -1.08 -1.21 -14.49
N MET A 112 -0.46 -2.04 -13.63
CA MET A 112 0.24 -1.58 -12.43
C MET A 112 1.36 -0.59 -12.80
N LYS A 113 2.23 -0.98 -13.73
CA LYS A 113 3.30 -0.11 -14.24
C LYS A 113 2.76 1.22 -14.78
N ALA A 114 1.71 1.18 -15.61
CA ALA A 114 1.10 2.38 -16.16
C ALA A 114 0.57 3.31 -15.06
N ALA A 115 -0.12 2.76 -14.05
CA ALA A 115 -0.63 3.51 -12.92
C ALA A 115 0.49 4.11 -12.04
N ILE A 116 1.59 3.40 -11.84
CA ILE A 116 2.77 3.92 -11.13
C ILE A 116 3.35 5.11 -11.90
N ILE A 117 3.62 4.96 -13.19
CA ILE A 117 4.17 6.04 -14.03
C ILE A 117 3.25 7.26 -14.02
N GLU A 118 1.95 7.06 -14.27
CA GLU A 118 0.96 8.13 -14.26
C GLU A 118 0.94 8.87 -12.91
N ARG A 119 0.93 8.14 -11.80
CA ARG A 119 0.86 8.72 -10.46
C ARG A 119 2.13 9.47 -10.07
N GLU A 120 3.28 8.92 -10.44
CA GLU A 120 4.59 9.42 -10.03
C GLU A 120 5.16 10.52 -10.93
N SER A 121 4.65 10.65 -12.15
CA SER A 121 4.95 11.78 -13.05
C SER A 121 4.08 13.03 -12.79
N ARG A 122 3.19 13.02 -11.80
CA ARG A 122 2.36 14.20 -11.48
C ARG A 122 3.25 15.35 -10.97
N PRO A 123 3.05 16.60 -11.45
CA PRO A 123 3.82 17.77 -10.99
C PRO A 123 3.65 18.04 -9.49
N LEU A 124 2.41 17.95 -8.99
CA LEU A 124 2.10 18.00 -7.57
C LEU A 124 1.87 16.57 -7.07
N ARG A 125 2.80 16.06 -6.26
CA ARG A 125 2.74 14.68 -5.73
C ARG A 125 1.95 14.57 -4.43
N ALA A 126 1.05 15.51 -4.18
CA ALA A 126 0.14 15.48 -3.04
C ALA A 126 -0.62 14.16 -2.94
N MET A 127 -0.66 13.57 -1.74
CA MET A 127 -1.47 12.39 -1.50
C MET A 127 -2.97 12.71 -1.56
N THR A 128 -3.72 11.87 -2.26
CA THR A 128 -5.18 11.86 -2.16
C THR A 128 -5.62 11.45 -0.75
N ARG A 129 -6.90 11.63 -0.39
CA ARG A 129 -7.41 11.14 0.89
C ARG A 129 -7.20 9.63 1.06
N ASP A 130 -7.44 8.84 0.02
CA ASP A 130 -7.28 7.40 0.07
C ASP A 130 -5.81 7.00 0.24
N GLU A 131 -4.88 7.66 -0.45
CA GLU A 131 -3.43 7.45 -0.25
C GLU A 131 -2.98 7.81 1.16
N ARG A 132 -3.52 8.91 1.74
CA ARG A 132 -3.27 9.27 3.14
C ARG A 132 -3.75 8.19 4.09
N LEU A 133 -4.95 7.64 3.88
CA LEU A 133 -5.47 6.54 4.70
C LEU A 133 -4.64 5.27 4.55
N GLU A 134 -4.25 4.90 3.32
CA GLU A 134 -3.41 3.74 3.08
C GLU A 134 -2.03 3.90 3.74
N HIS A 135 -1.41 5.07 3.62
CA HIS A 135 -0.12 5.35 4.23
C HIS A 135 -0.20 5.35 5.78
N ILE A 136 -1.21 6.00 6.35
CA ILE A 136 -1.48 5.94 7.80
C ILE A 136 -1.62 4.49 8.24
N TRP A 137 -2.41 3.69 7.49
CA TRP A 137 -2.57 2.29 7.79
C TRP A 137 -1.23 1.58 7.80
N SER A 138 -0.49 1.67 6.70
CA SER A 138 0.79 0.99 6.49
C SER A 138 1.86 1.34 7.51
N SER A 139 1.93 2.61 7.92
CA SER A 139 2.95 3.14 8.84
C SER A 139 2.61 2.96 10.31
N THR A 140 1.32 2.76 10.64
CA THR A 140 0.90 2.51 12.04
C THR A 140 1.39 1.15 12.51
N HIS A 141 1.91 1.10 13.74
CA HIS A 141 2.33 -0.15 14.38
C HIS A 141 1.15 -1.12 14.58
N ASP A 142 1.39 -2.42 14.51
CA ASP A 142 0.35 -3.45 14.57
C ASP A 142 -0.47 -3.43 15.86
N ASP A 143 0.10 -2.99 16.98
CA ASP A 143 -0.64 -2.85 18.25
C ASP A 143 -1.66 -1.70 18.24
N TYR A 144 -1.56 -0.78 17.27
CA TYR A 144 -2.40 0.41 17.16
C TYR A 144 -3.28 0.39 15.89
N ARG A 145 -3.30 -0.71 15.16
CA ARG A 145 -4.12 -0.92 13.97
C ARG A 145 -4.65 -2.36 13.93
N GLY A 146 -5.81 -2.58 13.33
CA GLY A 146 -6.32 -3.94 13.08
C GLY A 146 -7.60 -4.01 12.25
N TYR A 147 -8.40 -5.03 12.50
CA TYR A 147 -9.66 -5.21 11.82
C TYR A 147 -10.80 -5.17 12.82
N ALA A 148 -11.93 -4.60 12.40
CA ALA A 148 -13.15 -4.59 13.19
C ALA A 148 -13.60 -6.04 13.43
N GLY A 149 -13.36 -6.53 14.65
CA GLY A 149 -13.73 -7.88 15.08
C GLY A 149 -15.15 -7.97 15.65
N GLU A 150 -15.40 -9.01 16.45
CA GLU A 150 -16.74 -9.37 16.93
C GLU A 150 -17.44 -8.29 17.76
N ARG A 151 -16.67 -7.42 18.43
CA ARG A 151 -17.17 -6.30 19.24
C ARG A 151 -17.82 -5.20 18.41
N TRP A 152 -17.63 -5.20 17.09
CA TRP A 152 -18.25 -4.25 16.17
C TRP A 152 -19.54 -4.84 15.56
N PRO A 153 -20.52 -3.99 15.21
CA PRO A 153 -21.68 -4.40 14.43
C PRO A 153 -21.29 -5.21 13.19
N GLN A 154 -22.06 -6.26 12.89
CA GLN A 154 -21.74 -7.22 11.83
C GLN A 154 -21.47 -6.54 10.48
N ALA A 155 -22.23 -5.49 10.15
CA ALA A 155 -22.11 -4.75 8.89
C ALA A 155 -20.76 -4.05 8.67
N ILE A 156 -19.95 -3.87 9.73
CA ILE A 156 -18.66 -3.19 9.64
C ILE A 156 -17.49 -4.06 10.08
N ARG A 157 -17.72 -5.35 10.35
CA ARG A 157 -16.64 -6.31 10.63
C ARG A 157 -15.73 -6.46 9.41
N GLY A 158 -14.44 -6.73 9.65
CA GLY A 158 -13.42 -6.82 8.59
C GLY A 158 -13.00 -5.47 8.00
N ARG A 159 -13.57 -4.34 8.43
CA ARG A 159 -13.08 -3.01 8.07
C ARG A 159 -11.84 -2.65 8.89
N ARG A 160 -10.88 -1.95 8.28
CA ARG A 160 -9.64 -1.51 8.93
C ARG A 160 -9.92 -0.51 10.06
N THR A 161 -9.24 -0.66 11.19
CA THR A 161 -9.41 0.18 12.41
C THR A 161 -8.10 0.73 12.95
N VAL A 162 -8.02 2.01 13.29
CA VAL A 162 -6.79 2.62 13.84
C VAL A 162 -7.07 3.29 15.18
N LEU A 163 -6.12 3.21 16.11
CA LEU A 163 -6.20 3.89 17.39
C LEU A 163 -5.90 5.39 17.21
N VAL A 164 -6.77 6.25 17.71
CA VAL A 164 -6.65 7.71 17.63
C VAL A 164 -6.55 8.29 19.04
N TYR A 165 -5.73 9.32 19.21
CA TYR A 165 -5.69 10.11 20.44
C TYR A 165 -6.76 11.19 20.39
N ALA A 166 -7.74 11.11 21.29
CA ALA A 166 -8.89 12.02 21.37
C ALA A 166 -8.74 13.05 22.52
N GLY A 167 -7.51 13.45 22.83
CA GLY A 167 -7.22 14.43 23.87
C GLY A 167 -7.66 13.95 25.26
N GLN A 168 -8.52 14.74 25.91
CA GLN A 168 -9.02 14.44 27.25
C GLN A 168 -9.87 13.16 27.33
N SER A 169 -10.41 12.68 26.21
CA SER A 169 -11.16 11.43 26.16
C SER A 169 -10.27 10.17 26.04
N GLY A 170 -8.95 10.33 26.08
CA GLY A 170 -7.99 9.22 25.99
C GLY A 170 -7.80 8.72 24.56
N THR A 171 -7.59 7.42 24.40
CA THR A 171 -7.43 6.76 23.09
C THR A 171 -8.71 6.05 22.67
N VAL A 172 -9.11 6.24 21.42
CA VAL A 172 -10.33 5.67 20.85
C VAL A 172 -9.97 4.88 19.60
N LEU A 173 -10.53 3.66 19.48
CA LEU A 173 -10.42 2.88 18.27
C LEU A 173 -11.48 3.34 17.26
N LYS A 174 -11.06 3.74 16.06
CA LYS A 174 -11.96 4.19 14.98
C LYS A 174 -11.81 3.34 13.74
N LEU A 175 -12.84 3.30 12.90
CA LEU A 175 -12.70 2.82 11.52
C LEU A 175 -11.76 3.79 10.77
N LEU A 176 -10.81 3.24 10.00
CA LEU A 176 -9.85 4.04 9.23
C LEU A 176 -10.56 4.98 8.25
N ALA A 177 -11.64 4.50 7.62
CA ALA A 177 -12.42 5.28 6.67
C ALA A 177 -13.09 6.51 7.31
N ASP A 178 -13.34 6.46 8.62
CA ASP A 178 -14.09 7.47 9.36
C ASP A 178 -13.18 8.52 10.02
N LEU A 179 -11.86 8.47 9.73
CA LEU A 179 -10.96 9.54 10.16
C LEU A 179 -11.33 10.87 9.51
N THR A 180 -11.42 11.90 10.36
CA THR A 180 -11.58 13.29 9.93
C THR A 180 -10.28 13.82 9.32
N GLU A 181 -10.34 14.90 8.54
CA GLU A 181 -9.14 15.52 7.96
C GLU A 181 -8.12 15.97 9.03
N ALA A 182 -8.60 16.44 10.18
CA ALA A 182 -7.74 16.81 11.31
C ALA A 182 -7.00 15.59 11.90
N GLU A 183 -7.69 14.46 12.06
CA GLU A 183 -7.08 13.21 12.53
C GLU A 183 -6.11 12.61 11.51
N ILE A 184 -6.43 12.71 10.22
CA ILE A 184 -5.53 12.34 9.12
C ILE A 184 -4.26 13.18 9.20
N ALA A 185 -4.39 14.51 9.26
CA ALA A 185 -3.25 15.41 9.35
C ALA A 185 -2.39 15.14 10.61
N ALA A 186 -3.01 14.87 11.76
CA ALA A 186 -2.28 14.56 12.99
C ALA A 186 -1.48 13.25 12.89
N LYS A 187 -2.00 12.25 12.17
CA LYS A 187 -1.36 10.94 11.99
C LYS A 187 -0.29 10.91 10.91
N LEU A 188 -0.33 11.82 9.95
CA LEU A 188 0.68 11.90 8.91
C LEU A 188 2.00 12.44 9.47
N PRO A 189 3.14 11.94 8.97
CA PRO A 189 4.45 12.57 9.16
C PRO A 189 4.41 14.07 8.81
N VAL A 190 5.17 14.90 9.52
CA VAL A 190 5.13 16.38 9.40
C VAL A 190 5.25 16.85 7.96
N GLN A 191 6.17 16.24 7.19
CA GLN A 191 6.39 16.55 5.77
C GLN A 191 5.18 16.28 4.86
N PHE A 192 4.20 15.53 5.33
CA PHE A 192 2.98 15.18 4.59
C PHE A 192 1.72 15.85 5.14
N ARG A 193 1.84 16.70 6.19
CA ARG A 193 0.69 17.38 6.81
C ARG A 193 0.19 18.57 6.01
N HIS A 194 1.08 19.20 5.25
CA HIS A 194 0.78 20.44 4.52
C HIS A 194 0.81 20.17 3.02
N LEU A 195 -0.36 20.32 2.39
CA LEU A 195 -0.44 20.72 1.00
C LEU A 195 0.02 22.19 0.93
N PRO A 196 0.80 22.61 -0.07
CA PRO A 196 0.90 24.04 -0.34
C PRO A 196 -0.52 24.55 -0.59
N GLU A 197 -0.94 25.55 0.19
CA GLU A 197 -2.18 26.28 -0.08
C GLU A 197 -2.14 26.69 -1.54
N THR A 198 -3.20 26.39 -2.28
CA THR A 198 -3.39 26.87 -3.65
C THR A 198 -3.22 28.38 -3.63
N VAL A 199 -2.10 28.87 -4.17
CA VAL A 199 -1.96 30.28 -4.50
C VAL A 199 -3.02 30.55 -5.57
N PRO A 200 -4.00 31.44 -5.33
CA PRO A 200 -4.94 31.80 -6.38
C PRO A 200 -4.16 32.45 -7.53
N ALA A 201 -4.53 32.07 -8.76
CA ALA A 201 -4.00 32.65 -9.99
C ALA A 201 -4.33 34.14 -10.12
#